data_AF-A0A7G6T444-F1
#
_entry.id   AF-A0A7G6T444-F1
#
_cell.length_a   1.000
_cell.length_b   1.000
_cell.length_c   1.000
_cell.angle_alpha   90.00
_cell.angle_beta   90.00
_cell.angle_gamma   90.00
#
_symmetry.space_group_name_H-M   'P 1'
#
loop_
_entity.id
_entity.type
_entity.pdbx_description
1 polymer ?
#
loop_
_entity_poly.entity_id
_entity_poly.type
_entity_poly.pdbx_seq_one_letter_code
_entity_poly.pdbx_strand_id
1 'polypeptide(L)'
;MKKLDDKKRRKEIEAYYAQLMIGFLRTLNVRKIDLDSASKIVRKVNDTGSDQPRAVLAYHLALMKTVFKFSSALTAPMIIDSPNQQDQDTTNVAAMIALILSSRPDNGQTILGTVRLHDQVVEDGDVIELVDELSALSPDQYPGILDTINPFLAMM
;
A
#
# COMPACT_ATOMS: atom_id res chain seq x y z
N MET A 1 -17.61 3.70 -24.30
CA MET A 1 -18.07 4.46 -23.11
C MET A 1 -19.31 3.87 -22.43
N LYS A 2 -20.38 3.42 -23.12
CA LYS A 2 -21.60 2.87 -22.46
C LYS A 2 -21.38 1.74 -21.42
N LYS A 3 -20.36 0.88 -21.59
CA LYS A 3 -19.99 -0.16 -20.60
C LYS A 3 -19.38 0.38 -19.29
N LEU A 4 -18.86 1.61 -19.29
CA LEU A 4 -18.24 2.23 -18.11
C LEU A 4 -19.28 2.90 -17.20
N ASP A 5 -20.43 3.30 -17.75
CA ASP A 5 -21.57 3.89 -17.03
C ASP A 5 -22.60 2.85 -16.55
N ASP A 6 -22.22 1.57 -16.54
CA ASP A 6 -23.10 0.52 -16.04
C ASP A 6 -23.31 0.66 -14.52
N LYS A 7 -24.55 0.99 -14.12
CA LYS A 7 -24.95 1.15 -12.72
C LYS A 7 -24.76 -0.12 -11.90
N LYS A 8 -24.91 -1.31 -12.50
CA LYS A 8 -24.69 -2.59 -11.81
C LYS A 8 -23.21 -2.77 -11.52
N ARG A 9 -22.35 -2.53 -12.51
CA ARG A 9 -20.89 -2.58 -12.35
C ARG A 9 -20.42 -1.59 -11.29
N ARG A 10 -20.95 -0.35 -11.31
CA ARG A 10 -20.62 0.67 -10.30
C ARG A 10 -20.95 0.19 -8.88
N LYS A 11 -22.16 -0.35 -8.67
CA LYS A 11 -22.56 -0.89 -7.36
C LYS A 11 -21.65 -2.03 -6.90
N GLU A 12 -21.22 -2.90 -7.81
CA GLU A 12 -20.31 -4.00 -7.50
C GLU A 12 -18.93 -3.50 -7.05
N ILE A 13 -18.38 -2.51 -7.75
CA ILE A 13 -17.11 -1.86 -7.39
C ILE A 13 -17.22 -1.21 -6.00
N GLU A 14 -18.26 -0.40 -5.78
CA GLU A 14 -18.48 0.31 -4.51
C GLU A 14 -18.69 -0.67 -3.35
N ALA A 15 -19.43 -1.76 -3.57
CA ALA A 15 -19.64 -2.80 -2.54
C ALA A 15 -18.35 -3.56 -2.21
N TYR A 16 -17.55 -3.91 -3.21
CA TYR A 16 -16.26 -4.59 -2.99
C TYR A 16 -15.29 -3.70 -2.21
N TYR A 17 -15.17 -2.43 -2.59
CA TYR A 17 -14.38 -1.45 -1.86
C TYR A 17 -14.85 -1.32 -0.40
N ALA A 18 -16.16 -1.13 -0.19
CA ALA A 18 -16.73 -0.95 1.15
C ALA A 18 -16.45 -2.16 2.06
N GLN A 19 -16.58 -3.37 1.52
CA GLN A 19 -16.27 -4.61 2.25
C GLN A 19 -14.81 -4.65 2.70
N LEU A 20 -13.87 -4.35 1.79
CA LEU A 20 -12.44 -4.30 2.12
C LEU A 20 -12.14 -3.23 3.15
N MET A 21 -12.68 -2.01 2.95
CA MET A 21 -12.44 -0.88 3.83
C MET A 21 -12.90 -1.17 5.26
N ILE A 22 -14.12 -1.69 5.44
CA ILE A 22 -14.64 -2.07 6.77
C ILE A 22 -13.79 -3.18 7.40
N GLY A 23 -13.38 -4.17 6.60
CA GLY A 23 -12.50 -5.25 7.07
C GLY A 23 -11.16 -4.72 7.57
N PHE A 24 -10.50 -3.87 6.78
CA PHE A 24 -9.19 -3.30 7.10
C PHE A 24 -9.24 -2.34 8.29
N LEU A 25 -10.28 -1.51 8.42
CA LEU A 25 -10.46 -0.67 9.61
C LEU A 25 -10.56 -1.51 10.90
N ARG A 26 -11.27 -2.64 10.84
CA ARG A 26 -11.35 -3.57 11.99
C ARG A 26 -9.99 -4.22 12.28
N THR A 27 -9.29 -4.71 11.25
CA THR A 27 -7.95 -5.30 11.39
C THR A 27 -6.96 -4.31 12.01
N LEU A 28 -7.04 -3.04 11.62
CA LEU A 28 -6.17 -1.98 12.15
C LEU A 28 -6.73 -1.34 13.43
N ASN A 29 -7.76 -1.90 14.05
CA ASN A 29 -8.34 -1.40 15.31
C ASN A 29 -8.71 0.10 15.26
N VAL A 30 -9.24 0.57 14.14
CA VAL A 30 -9.77 1.94 13.97
C VAL A 30 -11.23 1.96 14.42
N ARG A 31 -11.56 2.79 15.41
CA ARG A 31 -12.89 2.76 16.06
C ARG A 31 -13.66 4.07 15.94
N LYS A 32 -12.97 5.19 15.77
CA LYS A 32 -13.59 6.53 15.83
C LYS A 32 -14.04 7.07 14.47
N ILE A 33 -14.04 6.23 13.44
CA ILE A 33 -14.40 6.64 12.09
C ILE A 33 -15.88 6.38 11.79
N ASP A 34 -16.50 7.31 11.07
CA ASP A 34 -17.83 7.11 10.50
C ASP A 34 -17.77 6.08 9.36
N LEU A 35 -18.36 4.91 9.59
CA LEU A 35 -18.36 3.80 8.63
C LEU A 35 -19.14 4.13 7.35
N ASP A 36 -20.18 4.97 7.42
CA ASP A 36 -20.97 5.35 6.25
C ASP A 36 -20.16 6.25 5.30
N SER A 37 -19.35 7.14 5.88
CA SER A 37 -18.37 7.94 5.13
C SER A 37 -17.21 7.09 4.62
N ALA A 38 -16.62 6.24 5.47
CA ALA A 38 -15.46 5.42 5.12
C ALA A 38 -15.76 4.41 4.00
N SER A 39 -16.99 3.89 3.95
CA SER A 39 -17.45 2.95 2.91
C SER A 39 -17.57 3.57 1.52
N LYS A 40 -17.38 4.89 1.39
CA LYS A 40 -17.40 5.59 0.10
C LYS A 40 -15.99 5.81 -0.42
N ILE A 41 -15.82 5.68 -1.73
CA ILE A 41 -14.58 6.07 -2.41
C ILE A 41 -14.58 7.60 -2.49
N VAL A 42 -13.76 8.25 -1.67
CA VAL A 42 -13.71 9.71 -1.50
C VAL A 42 -12.30 10.23 -1.76
N ARG A 43 -12.18 11.50 -2.13
CA ARG A 43 -10.86 12.11 -2.36
C ARG A 43 -9.99 12.22 -1.09
N LYS A 44 -10.62 12.29 0.09
CA LYS A 44 -9.92 12.50 1.37
C LYS A 44 -10.62 11.73 2.48
N VAL A 45 -9.85 10.97 3.24
CA VAL A 45 -10.29 10.37 4.50
C VAL A 45 -10.28 11.46 5.57
N ASN A 46 -11.44 11.80 6.11
CA ASN A 46 -11.57 12.76 7.20
C ASN A 46 -11.59 11.97 8.51
N ASP A 47 -10.50 12.04 9.27
CA ASP A 47 -10.42 11.50 10.62
C ASP A 47 -9.47 12.39 11.45
N THR A 48 -9.61 12.35 12.77
CA THR A 48 -8.80 13.13 13.70
C THR A 48 -8.17 12.23 14.77
N GLY A 49 -6.87 12.40 15.01
CA GLY A 49 -6.11 11.66 16.03
C GLY A 49 -5.32 10.46 15.48
N SER A 50 -4.86 9.59 16.39
CA SER A 50 -3.95 8.47 16.09
C SER A 50 -4.58 7.34 15.26
N ASP A 51 -5.89 7.35 15.05
CA ASP A 51 -6.60 6.44 14.15
C ASP A 51 -6.41 6.84 12.67
N GLN A 52 -6.14 8.13 12.40
CA GLN A 52 -6.03 8.68 11.06
C GLN A 52 -5.01 7.95 10.15
N PRO A 53 -3.74 7.71 10.54
CA PRO A 53 -2.79 7.04 9.65
C PRO A 53 -3.23 5.61 9.31
N ARG A 54 -3.84 4.89 10.27
CA ARG A 54 -4.39 3.55 10.06
C ARG A 54 -5.62 3.57 9.14
N ALA A 55 -6.50 4.56 9.28
CA ALA A 55 -7.64 4.75 8.38
C ALA A 55 -7.18 5.08 6.95
N VAL A 56 -6.17 5.92 6.80
CA VAL A 56 -5.56 6.25 5.51
C VAL A 56 -4.94 5.02 4.86
N LEU A 57 -4.22 4.19 5.63
CA LEU A 57 -3.67 2.93 5.13
C LEU A 57 -4.79 1.99 4.65
N ALA A 58 -5.83 1.76 5.46
CA ALA A 58 -6.98 0.95 5.09
C ALA A 58 -7.62 1.42 3.76
N TYR A 59 -7.80 2.74 3.62
CA TYR A 59 -8.33 3.34 2.39
C TYR A 59 -7.49 3.01 1.17
N HIS A 60 -6.17 3.21 1.24
CA HIS A 60 -5.28 2.99 0.10
C HIS A 60 -5.22 1.51 -0.28
N LEU A 61 -5.18 0.60 0.69
CA LEU A 61 -5.19 -0.84 0.43
C LEU A 61 -6.52 -1.30 -0.19
N ALA A 62 -7.66 -0.82 0.33
CA ALA A 62 -8.98 -1.15 -0.20
C ALA A 62 -9.16 -0.61 -1.63
N LEU A 63 -8.73 0.62 -1.87
CA LEU A 63 -8.75 1.23 -3.20
C LEU A 63 -7.86 0.46 -4.18
N MET A 64 -6.64 0.13 -3.77
CA MET A 64 -5.67 -0.58 -4.61
C MET A 64 -6.20 -1.96 -5.03
N LYS A 65 -6.67 -2.79 -4.08
CA LYS A 65 -7.30 -4.09 -4.43
C LYS A 65 -8.52 -3.92 -5.33
N THR A 66 -9.30 -2.85 -5.14
CA THR A 66 -10.44 -2.53 -6.01
C THR A 66 -9.98 -2.19 -7.44
N VAL A 67 -8.91 -1.41 -7.58
CA VAL A 67 -8.29 -1.09 -8.88
C VAL A 67 -7.80 -2.38 -9.54
N PHE A 68 -7.03 -3.22 -8.86
CA PHE A 68 -6.51 -4.48 -9.42
C PHE A 68 -7.63 -5.45 -9.85
N LYS A 69 -8.77 -5.44 -9.13
CA LYS A 69 -9.91 -6.30 -9.47
C LYS A 69 -10.72 -5.82 -10.67
N PHE A 70 -10.95 -4.51 -10.81
CA PHE A 70 -11.94 -3.98 -11.76
C PHE A 70 -11.37 -3.08 -12.86
N SER A 71 -10.12 -2.64 -12.73
CA SER A 71 -9.43 -1.86 -13.77
C SER A 71 -9.06 -2.77 -14.93
N SER A 72 -9.12 -2.21 -16.14
CA SER A 72 -8.62 -2.83 -17.37
C SER A 72 -7.36 -2.14 -17.89
N ALA A 73 -6.78 -1.21 -17.11
CA ALA A 73 -5.59 -0.46 -17.46
C ALA A 73 -4.34 -1.07 -16.79
N LEU A 74 -3.16 -0.69 -17.29
CA LEU A 74 -1.90 -0.97 -16.62
C LEU A 74 -1.97 -0.43 -15.19
N THR A 75 -1.64 -1.26 -14.21
CA THR A 75 -1.69 -0.88 -12.80
C THR A 75 -0.28 -0.65 -12.29
N ALA A 76 -0.01 0.52 -11.75
CA ALA A 76 1.28 0.90 -11.20
C ALA A 76 1.59 0.12 -9.90
N PRO A 77 2.88 0.01 -9.51
CA PRO A 77 3.24 -0.54 -8.21
C PRO A 77 2.64 0.28 -7.07
N MET A 78 2.32 -0.38 -5.96
CA MET A 78 1.97 0.29 -4.72
C MET A 78 3.23 0.59 -3.92
N ILE A 79 3.49 1.87 -3.70
CA ILE A 79 4.64 2.33 -2.91
C ILE A 79 4.10 2.87 -1.58
N ILE A 80 4.56 2.28 -0.49
CA ILE A 80 4.24 2.72 0.88
C ILE A 80 5.54 3.12 1.53
N ASP A 81 5.69 4.42 1.78
CA ASP A 81 6.82 4.96 2.52
C ASP A 81 6.41 5.18 3.97
N SER A 82 7.11 4.50 4.88
CA SER A 82 7.04 4.70 6.33
C SER A 82 5.60 4.61 6.86
N PRO A 83 5.00 3.39 6.91
CA PRO A 83 3.62 3.23 7.37
C PRO A 83 3.44 3.61 8.84
N ASN A 84 4.50 3.51 9.66
CA ASN A 84 4.46 3.93 11.05
C ASN A 84 4.53 5.46 11.17
N GLN A 85 3.39 6.12 11.01
CA GLN A 85 3.24 7.56 11.18
C GLN A 85 2.65 7.90 12.55
N GLN A 86 3.09 9.03 13.12
CA GLN A 86 2.65 9.53 14.44
C GLN A 86 2.99 8.59 15.61
N ASP A 87 4.11 7.85 15.51
CA ASP A 87 4.62 6.94 16.54
C ASP A 87 3.54 6.01 17.12
N GLN A 88 2.95 5.17 16.25
CA GLN A 88 2.01 4.16 16.70
C GLN A 88 2.69 3.17 17.64
N ASP A 89 1.92 2.57 18.55
CA ASP A 89 2.44 1.49 19.37
C ASP A 89 2.82 0.26 18.53
N THR A 90 3.70 -0.55 19.08
CA THR A 90 4.30 -1.70 18.39
C THR A 90 3.27 -2.71 17.86
N THR A 91 2.14 -2.86 18.54
CA THR A 91 1.07 -3.79 18.14
C THR A 91 0.37 -3.26 16.88
N ASN A 92 0.06 -1.96 16.86
CA ASN A 92 -0.54 -1.32 15.71
C ASN A 92 0.40 -1.33 14.50
N VAL A 93 1.70 -1.06 14.67
CA VAL A 93 2.65 -1.12 13.56
C VAL A 93 2.78 -2.53 12.99
N ALA A 94 2.85 -3.55 13.84
CA ALA A 94 2.87 -4.96 13.41
C ALA A 94 1.62 -5.29 12.58
N ALA A 95 0.43 -4.89 13.05
CA ALA A 95 -0.83 -5.08 12.33
C ALA A 95 -0.86 -4.33 10.98
N MET A 96 -0.28 -3.13 10.91
CA MET A 96 -0.15 -2.37 9.67
C MET A 96 0.73 -3.10 8.65
N ILE A 97 1.91 -3.57 9.05
CA ILE A 97 2.84 -4.28 8.16
C ILE A 97 2.22 -5.62 7.72
N ALA A 98 1.64 -6.39 8.65
CA ALA A 98 0.96 -7.63 8.33
C ALA A 98 -0.17 -7.42 7.31
N LEU A 99 -0.94 -6.34 7.48
CA LEU A 99 -2.01 -6.02 6.55
C LEU A 99 -1.47 -5.59 5.18
N ILE A 100 -0.41 -4.81 5.12
CA ILE A 100 0.25 -4.45 3.85
C ILE A 100 0.66 -5.70 3.08
N LEU A 101 1.36 -6.63 3.74
CA LEU A 101 1.85 -7.86 3.12
C LEU A 101 0.71 -8.79 2.66
N SER A 102 -0.32 -8.97 3.49
CA SER A 102 -1.45 -9.85 3.16
C SER A 102 -2.43 -9.26 2.14
N SER A 103 -2.48 -7.93 1.98
CA SER A 103 -3.41 -7.25 1.08
C SER A 103 -2.85 -6.99 -0.31
N ARG A 104 -1.58 -7.33 -0.58
CA ARG A 104 -0.97 -7.25 -1.92
C ARG A 104 -1.83 -7.96 -2.97
N PRO A 105 -1.86 -7.46 -4.22
CA PRO A 105 -2.50 -8.14 -5.34
C PRO A 105 -1.55 -9.18 -5.95
N ASP A 106 -2.12 -10.29 -6.41
CA ASP A 106 -1.34 -11.40 -6.98
C ASP A 106 -0.59 -11.01 -8.27
N ASN A 107 -1.09 -10.01 -8.99
CA ASN A 107 -0.57 -9.55 -10.28
C ASN A 107 -0.03 -8.11 -10.22
N GLY A 108 0.50 -7.68 -9.08
CA GLY A 108 1.11 -6.36 -8.91
C GLY A 108 2.33 -6.37 -8.00
N GLN A 109 3.07 -5.27 -8.00
CA GLN A 109 4.22 -5.07 -7.14
C GLN A 109 3.86 -4.15 -5.97
N THR A 110 4.33 -4.50 -4.78
CA THR A 110 4.27 -3.65 -3.59
C THR A 110 5.68 -3.38 -3.10
N ILE A 111 6.02 -2.11 -2.91
CA ILE A 111 7.30 -1.64 -2.37
C ILE A 111 7.00 -0.99 -1.03
N LEU A 112 7.62 -1.49 0.03
CA LEU A 112 7.44 -1.01 1.40
C LEU A 112 8.76 -0.46 1.94
N GLY A 113 8.82 0.85 2.15
CA GLY A 113 9.85 1.49 2.95
C GLY A 113 9.46 1.43 4.43
N THR A 114 10.27 0.79 5.27
CA THR A 114 10.05 0.74 6.72
C THR A 114 11.36 0.64 7.47
N VAL A 115 11.40 1.18 8.70
CA VAL A 115 12.56 1.07 9.59
C VAL A 115 12.71 -0.34 10.14
N ARG A 116 11.60 -1.05 10.37
CA ARG A 116 11.57 -2.44 10.86
C ARG A 116 10.37 -3.18 10.30
N LEU A 117 10.46 -4.50 10.24
CA LEU A 117 9.36 -5.39 9.84
C LEU A 117 8.45 -5.83 10.99
N HIS A 118 8.77 -5.51 12.24
CA HIS A 118 7.94 -5.86 13.42
C HIS A 118 7.53 -7.35 13.44
N ASP A 119 8.55 -8.21 13.34
CA ASP A 119 8.43 -9.67 13.34
C ASP A 119 7.61 -10.27 12.18
N GLN A 120 7.27 -9.46 11.17
CA GLN A 120 6.65 -9.96 9.94
C GLN A 120 7.70 -10.56 9.00
N VAL A 121 7.38 -11.72 8.43
CA VAL A 121 8.24 -12.44 7.49
C VAL A 121 7.79 -12.13 6.06
N VAL A 122 8.74 -11.84 5.18
CA VAL A 122 8.50 -11.71 3.73
C VAL A 122 8.94 -13.01 3.07
N GLU A 123 7.98 -13.86 2.71
CA GLU A 123 8.25 -15.18 2.10
C GLU A 123 8.40 -15.11 0.58
N ASP A 124 7.72 -14.16 -0.06
CA ASP A 124 7.52 -14.04 -1.51
C ASP A 124 7.99 -12.66 -2.02
N GLY A 125 9.19 -12.25 -1.62
CA GLY A 125 9.79 -11.00 -2.08
C GLY A 125 11.19 -10.78 -1.53
N ASP A 126 11.82 -9.69 -2.00
CA ASP A 126 13.15 -9.30 -1.56
C ASP A 126 13.08 -8.30 -0.41
N VAL A 127 13.98 -8.46 0.57
CA VAL A 127 14.22 -7.47 1.62
C VAL A 127 15.56 -6.80 1.33
N ILE A 128 15.53 -5.51 1.03
CA ILE A 128 16.73 -4.70 0.80
C ILE A 128 17.01 -3.92 2.08
N GLU A 129 18.09 -4.30 2.76
CA GLU A 129 18.55 -3.61 3.96
C GLU A 129 19.63 -2.58 3.60
N LEU A 130 19.35 -1.31 3.86
CA LEU A 130 20.32 -0.22 3.70
C LEU A 130 21.03 0.00 5.03
N VAL A 131 22.31 -0.39 5.08
CA VAL A 131 23.11 -0.39 6.31
C VAL A 131 24.06 0.81 6.41
N ASP A 132 24.48 1.35 5.27
CA ASP A 132 25.46 2.43 5.21
C ASP A 132 24.77 3.80 5.15
N GLU A 133 25.20 4.72 6.03
CA GLU A 133 24.65 6.07 6.09
C GLU A 133 24.86 6.81 4.76
N LEU A 134 23.80 7.51 4.31
CA LEU A 134 23.77 8.30 3.07
C LEU A 134 24.13 7.50 1.79
N SER A 135 23.96 6.17 1.82
CA SER A 135 24.28 5.28 0.71
C SER A 135 23.06 4.49 0.26
N ALA A 136 22.75 4.54 -1.04
CA ALA A 136 21.65 3.78 -1.64
C ALA A 136 22.08 2.41 -2.19
N LEU A 137 23.39 2.18 -2.28
CA LEU A 137 24.03 0.97 -2.79
C LEU A 137 25.29 0.69 -1.99
N SER A 138 25.65 -0.59 -1.89
CA SER A 138 26.96 -1.01 -1.41
C SER A 138 28.04 -0.86 -2.51
N PRO A 139 29.32 -0.63 -2.15
CA PRO A 139 30.40 -0.48 -3.13
C PRO A 139 30.58 -1.68 -4.07
N ASP A 140 30.27 -2.89 -3.61
CA ASP A 140 30.36 -4.13 -4.37
C ASP A 140 29.19 -4.31 -5.36
N GLN A 141 28.02 -3.77 -5.05
CA GLN A 141 26.88 -3.76 -5.98
C GLN A 141 27.02 -2.70 -7.09
N TYR A 142 27.75 -1.62 -6.82
CA TYR A 142 27.82 -0.45 -7.69
C TYR A 142 28.26 -0.77 -9.14
N PRO A 143 29.34 -1.54 -9.40
CA PRO A 143 29.77 -1.82 -10.77
C PRO A 143 28.70 -2.53 -11.61
N GLY A 144 28.04 -3.56 -11.04
CA GLY A 144 27.02 -4.32 -11.77
C GLY A 144 25.75 -3.51 -12.05
N ILE A 145 25.36 -2.65 -11.12
CA ILE A 145 24.24 -1.72 -11.34
C ILE A 145 24.61 -0.65 -12.37
N LEU A 146 25.82 -0.11 -12.32
CA LEU A 146 26.30 0.86 -13.29
C LEU A 146 26.33 0.26 -14.70
N ASP A 147 26.80 -0.97 -14.86
CA ASP A 147 26.78 -1.68 -16.15
C ASP A 147 25.35 -1.86 -16.69
N THR A 148 24.38 -2.09 -15.79
CA THR A 148 22.96 -2.20 -16.15
C THR A 148 22.38 -0.84 -16.56
N ILE A 149 22.77 0.25 -15.89
CA ILE A 149 22.23 1.60 -16.09
C ILE A 149 22.89 2.33 -17.28
N ASN A 150 24.18 2.10 -17.52
CA ASN A 150 25.00 2.78 -18.52
C ASN A 150 24.37 2.85 -19.93
N PRO A 151 23.79 1.76 -20.48
CA PRO A 151 23.13 1.81 -21.78
C PRO A 151 21.99 2.83 -21.84
N PHE A 152 21.27 3.04 -20.74
CA PHE A 152 20.16 4.00 -20.68
C PHE A 152 20.65 5.44 -20.54
N LEU A 153 21.72 5.66 -19.77
CA LEU A 153 22.34 6.98 -19.63
C LEU A 153 22.95 7.48 -20.95
N ALA A 154 23.50 6.57 -21.75
CA ALA A 154 24.08 6.90 -23.06
C ALA A 154 23.02 7.29 -24.12
N MET A 155 21.73 7.05 -23.86
CA MET A 155 20.62 7.44 -24.75
C MET A 155 19.96 8.77 -24.36
N MET A 156 20.37 9.37 -23.24
CA MET A 156 19.91 10.70 -22.80
C MET A 156 20.81 11.81 -23.34
#